data_AF-A0AAV9ZFJ9-F1
#
_entry.id   AF-A0AAV9ZFJ9-F1
#
_cell.length_a   1.000
_cell.length_b   1.000
_cell.length_c   1.000
_cell.angle_alpha   90.00
_cell.angle_beta   90.00
_cell.angle_gamma   90.00
#
_symmetry.space_group_name_H-M   'P 1'
#
loop_
_entity.id
_entity.type
_entity.pdbx_description
1 polymer ?
#
loop_
_entity_poly.entity_id
_entity_poly.type
_entity_poly.pdbx_seq_one_letter_code
_entity_poly.pdbx_strand_id
1 'polypeptide(L)' 'DLGYMNDRCPTCGALHWVAEQVLHPAKNSRSPYGMCCNHGKVALQRLEEPPEPLHRFFVGNDAQ' A
#
# COMPACT_ATOMS: atom_id res chain seq x y z
N ASP A 1 -17.00 2.39 -11.04
CA ASP A 1 -15.95 3.32 -10.61
C ASP A 1 -15.56 2.95 -9.18
N LEU A 2 -14.26 2.86 -8.88
CA LEU A 2 -13.73 2.49 -7.56
C LEU A 2 -13.55 3.72 -6.65
N GLY A 3 -13.68 4.93 -7.21
CA GLY A 3 -13.44 6.18 -6.49
C GLY A 3 -11.95 6.48 -6.28
N TYR A 4 -11.64 7.27 -5.25
CA TYR A 4 -10.27 7.69 -4.94
C TYR A 4 -9.49 6.64 -4.16
N MET A 5 -8.21 6.50 -4.50
CA MET A 5 -7.25 5.65 -3.80
C MET A 5 -6.59 6.43 -2.65
N ASN A 6 -7.36 6.74 -1.62
CA ASN A 6 -6.92 7.59 -0.52
C ASN A 6 -7.16 7.00 0.87
N ASP A 7 -7.76 5.82 0.97
CA ASP A 7 -7.97 5.16 2.25
C ASP A 7 -6.71 4.43 2.69
N ARG A 8 -6.30 4.60 3.94
CA ARG A 8 -4.98 4.14 4.43
C ARG A 8 -5.10 2.81 5.16
N CYS A 9 -4.27 1.85 4.80
CA CYS A 9 -4.09 0.64 5.59
C CYS A 9 -3.54 1.00 6.99
N PRO A 10 -4.22 0.61 8.08
CA PRO A 10 -3.76 0.96 9.44
C PRO A 10 -2.48 0.23 9.85
N THR A 11 -2.07 -0.82 9.11
CA THR A 11 -0.86 -1.60 9.41
C THR A 11 0.40 -1.05 8.72
N CYS A 12 0.35 -0.79 7.41
CA CYS A 12 1.54 -0.34 6.65
C CYS A 12 1.43 1.08 6.09
N GLY A 13 0.27 1.72 6.18
CA GLY A 13 0.03 3.06 5.61
C GLY A 13 -0.16 3.10 4.09
N ALA A 14 -0.16 1.95 3.40
CA ALA A 14 -0.45 1.88 1.97
C ALA A 14 -1.84 2.47 1.66
N LEU A 15 -1.96 3.14 0.51
CA LEU A 15 -3.22 3.68 0.02
C LEU A 15 -4.00 2.60 -0.72
N HIS A 16 -5.31 2.60 -0.52
CA HIS A 16 -6.25 1.65 -1.08
C HIS A 16 -7.53 2.36 -1.50
N TRP A 17 -8.34 1.67 -2.29
CA TRP A 17 -9.72 2.06 -2.53
C TRP A 17 -10.61 1.49 -1.43
N VAL A 18 -11.60 2.27 -0.97
CA VAL A 18 -12.60 1.80 0.00
C VAL A 18 -13.34 0.54 -0.51
N ALA A 19 -13.51 0.42 -1.83
CA ALA A 19 -14.12 -0.75 -2.46
C ALA A 19 -13.32 -2.06 -2.29
N GLU A 20 -12.04 -2.00 -1.92
CA GLU A 20 -11.20 -3.19 -1.65
C GLU A 20 -11.38 -3.75 -0.24
N GLN A 21 -12.11 -3.04 0.64
CA GLN A 21 -12.33 -3.52 1.99
C GLN A 21 -13.14 -4.82 1.99
N VAL A 22 -12.75 -5.74 2.87
CA VAL A 22 -13.45 -7.01 3.04
C VAL A 22 -14.74 -6.76 3.82
N LEU A 23 -15.89 -7.09 3.23
CA LEU A 23 -17.21 -6.93 3.87
C LEU A 23 -17.37 -7.73 5.17
N HIS A 24 -16.74 -8.91 5.22
CA HIS A 24 -16.78 -9.81 6.37
C HIS A 24 -15.35 -10.18 6.80
N PRO A 25 -14.65 -9.28 7.51
CA PRO A 25 -13.29 -9.54 7.96
C PRO A 25 -13.30 -10.65 9.03
N ALA A 26 -12.27 -11.49 9.02
CA ALA A 26 -12.07 -12.47 10.09
C ALA A 26 -11.91 -11.75 11.45
N LYS A 27 -12.36 -12.37 12.55
CA LYS A 27 -12.29 -11.78 13.91
C LYS A 27 -10.90 -11.25 14.31
N ASN A 28 -9.83 -11.83 13.75
CA ASN A 28 -8.44 -11.49 14.05
C ASN A 28 -7.78 -10.62 12.96
N SER A 29 -8.55 -10.05 12.04
CA SER A 29 -8.03 -9.15 11.00
C SER A 29 -7.68 -7.79 11.61
N ARG A 30 -6.44 -7.35 11.41
CA ARG A 30 -5.96 -6.02 11.84
C ARG A 30 -5.96 -5.01 10.69
N SER A 31 -6.23 -5.46 9.48
CA SER A 31 -6.40 -4.63 8.29
C SER A 31 -7.77 -4.92 7.67
N PRO A 32 -8.50 -3.91 7.18
CA PRO A 32 -9.74 -4.11 6.44
C PRO A 32 -9.48 -4.65 5.01
N TYR A 33 -8.22 -4.66 4.56
CA TYR A 33 -7.82 -5.07 3.22
C TYR A 33 -7.27 -6.49 3.23
N GLY A 34 -7.96 -7.42 2.55
CA GLY A 34 -7.61 -8.84 2.60
C GLY A 34 -6.25 -9.18 1.99
N MET A 35 -5.86 -8.46 0.93
CA MET A 35 -4.56 -8.64 0.28
C MET A 35 -3.42 -7.86 0.97
N CYS A 36 -3.74 -6.81 1.72
CA CYS A 36 -2.73 -5.96 2.34
C CYS A 36 -2.25 -6.55 3.67
N CYS A 37 -0.93 -6.61 3.86
CA CYS A 37 -0.30 -7.05 5.11
C CYS A 37 -0.74 -8.44 5.61
N ASN A 38 -1.26 -9.31 4.74
CA ASN A 38 -1.90 -10.57 5.13
C ASN A 38 -2.93 -10.35 6.26
N HIS A 39 -3.94 -9.50 6.01
CA HIS A 39 -4.92 -9.09 7.03
C HIS A 39 -4.31 -8.36 8.23
N GLY A 40 -3.22 -7.62 8.01
CA GLY A 40 -2.49 -6.90 9.06
C GLY A 40 -1.63 -7.79 9.97
N LYS A 41 -1.35 -9.04 9.57
CA LYS A 41 -0.47 -9.96 10.31
C LYS A 41 1.01 -9.71 10.04
N VAL A 42 1.36 -9.10 8.91
CA VAL A 42 2.73 -8.84 8.49
C VAL A 42 2.96 -7.32 8.45
N ALA A 43 4.01 -6.88 9.13
CA ALA A 43 4.51 -5.51 9.01
C ALA A 43 5.49 -5.46 7.83
N LEU A 44 5.09 -4.81 6.74
CA LEU A 44 6.00 -4.52 5.64
C LEU A 44 6.95 -3.41 6.09
N GLN A 45 8.24 -3.60 5.84
CA GLN A 45 9.22 -2.54 6.07
C GLN A 45 8.95 -1.37 5.12
N ARG A 46 9.24 -0.15 5.58
CA ARG A 46 9.16 1.02 4.72
C ARG A 46 10.14 0.84 3.56
N LEU A 47 9.67 1.05 2.34
CA LEU A 47 10.54 1.00 1.17
C LEU A 47 11.65 2.05 1.32
N GLU A 48 12.90 1.61 1.20
CA GLU A 48 14.04 2.53 1.16
C GLU A 48 14.04 3.27 -0.18
N GLU A 49 14.61 4.48 -0.18
CA GLU A 49 14.76 5.22 -1.42
C GLU A 49 15.69 4.43 -2.36
N PRO A 50 15.32 4.29 -3.64
CA PRO A 50 16.16 3.58 -4.58
C PRO A 50 17.51 4.30 -4.74
N PRO A 51 18.60 3.58 -5.06
CA PRO A 51 19.89 4.19 -5.39
C PRO A 51 19.74 5.30 -6.44
N GLU A 52 20.59 6.32 -6.33
CA GLU A 52 20.47 7.57 -7.10
C GLU A 52 20.22 7.39 -8.61
N PRO A 53 20.88 6.45 -9.33
CA PRO A 53 20.57 6.22 -10.74
C PRO A 53 19.13 5.75 -10.97
N LEU A 54 18.67 4.79 -10.16
CA LEU A 54 17.31 4.24 -10.25
C LEU A 54 16.27 5.26 -9.80
N HIS A 55 16.61 6.09 -8.80
CA HIS A 55 15.74 7.19 -8.38
C HIS A 55 15.55 8.20 -9.52
N ARG A 56 16.63 8.61 -10.21
CA ARG A 56 16.54 9.52 -11.37
C ARG A 56 15.66 8.98 -12.48
N PHE A 57 15.85 7.71 -12.85
CA PHE A 57 14.99 7.02 -13.81
C PHE A 57 13.53 6.98 -13.36
N PHE A 58 13.28 6.70 -12.08
CA PHE A 58 11.93 6.63 -11.54
C PHE A 58 11.18 7.98 -11.57
N VAL A 59 11.88 9.08 -11.27
CA VAL A 59 11.28 10.43 -11.25
C VAL A 59 11.28 11.14 -12.61
N GLY A 60 11.80 10.50 -13.67
CA GLY A 60 11.88 11.08 -15.02
C GLY A 60 12.83 12.28 -15.11
N ASN A 61 13.87 12.30 -14.27
CA ASN A 61 14.91 13.35 -14.28
C ASN A 61 16.22 12.85 -14.92
N ASP A 62 16.15 11.75 -15.64
CA ASP A 62 17.09 11.35 -16.66
C ASP A 62 16.85 12.21 -17.90
N ALA A 63 17.83 13.06 -18.25
CA ALA A 63 17.81 13.79 -19.50
C ALA A 63 17.76 12.77 -20.66
N GLN A 64 16.62 12.70 -21.36
CA GLN A 64 16.49 11.96 -22.62
C GLN A 64 17.32 12.59 -23.74
#